data_AF-A0A9Q4KQQ5-F1
#
_entry.id   AF-A0A9Q4KQQ5-F1
#
_cell.length_a   1.000
_cell.length_b   1.000
_cell.length_c   1.000
_cell.angle_alpha   90.00
_cell.angle_beta   90.00
_cell.angle_gamma   90.00
#
_symmetry.space_group_name_H-M   'P 1'
#
loop_
_entity.id
_entity.type
_entity.pdbx_description
1 polymer ?
#
loop_
_entity_poly.entity_id
_entity_poly.type
_entity_poly.pdbx_seq_one_letter_code
_entity_poly.pdbx_strand_id
1 'polypeptide(L)'
;MDVSTRNKDFDEKIENRWFEWEKECCIFGIYDFEDFEEMVLTSLYRDGEVFLHLIKGSALKLELIDVAAIDNSYSDERKNIKFGIGNEPNSLKPKAYYVRKNEKELLKIPADDIIHIKKSLIPTQRRGISRLGASIFDAHQKGALKKAELDRARVSSSITGFFVRKNEEYDYDEDDDKPIVLPQGAQVGKMELIGGDVEPKFIPAYNPTNTEYFMKSIDREIARNLGISYSTYTGDLSEIKQLYPSRHYFRAKNI
;
A
#
# COMPACT_ATOMS: atom_id res chain seq x y z
N MET A 1 -17.54 9.42 28.17
CA MET A 1 -18.96 9.53 28.58
C MET A 1 -19.24 8.30 29.41
N ASP A 2 -19.56 8.46 30.69
CA ASP A 2 -20.05 7.35 31.50
C ASP A 2 -21.56 7.25 31.22
N VAL A 3 -21.95 6.23 30.44
CA VAL A 3 -23.34 6.01 29.99
C VAL A 3 -24.01 4.97 30.88
N SER A 4 -23.70 4.95 32.17
CA SER A 4 -24.38 4.07 33.11
C SER A 4 -25.75 4.63 33.47
N THR A 5 -26.79 3.79 33.35
CA THR A 5 -28.16 4.18 33.71
C THR A 5 -28.41 4.15 35.22
N ARG A 6 -27.36 3.90 36.02
CA ARG A 6 -27.38 3.66 37.48
C ARG A 6 -28.19 2.42 37.88
N ASN A 7 -28.63 1.61 36.91
CA ASN A 7 -29.33 0.35 37.11
C ASN A 7 -28.45 -0.79 36.59
N LYS A 8 -27.75 -1.44 37.50
CA LYS A 8 -26.76 -2.47 37.18
C LYS A 8 -27.34 -3.63 36.36
N ASP A 9 -28.52 -4.11 36.72
CA ASP A 9 -29.18 -5.22 36.03
C ASP A 9 -29.58 -4.86 34.59
N PHE A 10 -29.90 -3.59 34.34
CA PHE A 10 -30.24 -3.10 33.01
C PHE A 10 -29.00 -2.89 32.16
N ASP A 11 -27.97 -2.28 32.74
CA ASP A 11 -26.67 -2.07 32.09
C ASP A 11 -26.07 -3.42 31.66
N GLU A 12 -26.08 -4.43 32.55
CA GLU A 12 -25.58 -5.79 32.24
C GLU A 12 -26.38 -6.47 31.11
N LYS A 13 -27.70 -6.24 31.04
CA LYS A 13 -28.52 -6.76 29.92
C LYS A 13 -28.16 -6.09 28.60
N ILE A 14 -27.90 -4.78 28.59
CA ILE A 14 -27.49 -4.06 27.40
C ILE A 14 -26.12 -4.55 26.94
N GLU A 15 -25.15 -4.65 27.86
CA GLU A 15 -23.80 -5.12 27.56
C GLU A 15 -23.83 -6.52 26.95
N ASN A 16 -24.56 -7.46 27.55
CA ASN A 16 -24.70 -8.81 27.01
C ASN A 16 -25.31 -8.81 25.60
N ARG A 17 -26.34 -8.00 25.36
CA ARG A 17 -26.95 -7.86 24.03
C ARG A 17 -26.01 -7.22 23.01
N TRP A 18 -25.17 -6.30 23.44
CA TRP A 18 -24.14 -5.69 22.61
C TRP A 18 -23.10 -6.73 22.19
N PHE A 19 -22.57 -7.52 23.13
CA PHE A 19 -21.60 -8.59 22.82
C PHE A 19 -22.19 -9.71 21.94
N GLU A 20 -23.47 -10.03 22.11
CA GLU A 20 -24.17 -10.94 21.20
C GLU A 20 -24.29 -10.33 19.80
N TRP A 21 -24.66 -9.04 19.72
CA TRP A 21 -24.80 -8.33 18.46
C TRP A 21 -23.48 -8.21 17.71
N GLU A 22 -22.36 -7.98 18.40
CA GLU A 22 -21.03 -7.89 17.76
C GLU A 22 -20.72 -9.12 16.89
N LYS A 23 -21.11 -10.31 17.35
CA LYS A 23 -20.90 -11.58 16.62
C LYS A 23 -21.85 -11.78 15.44
N GLU A 24 -23.00 -11.10 15.47
CA GLU A 24 -24.04 -11.25 14.45
C GLU A 24 -24.26 -9.98 13.63
N CYS A 25 -23.40 -8.96 13.76
CA CYS A 25 -23.65 -7.65 13.18
C CYS A 25 -23.67 -7.67 11.65
N CYS A 26 -22.95 -8.58 10.99
CA CYS A 26 -22.91 -8.72 9.55
C CYS A 26 -24.25 -9.19 8.96
N ILE A 27 -24.74 -8.52 7.92
CA ILE A 27 -25.93 -8.98 7.19
C ILE A 27 -25.75 -10.36 6.53
N PHE A 28 -24.53 -10.70 6.14
CA PHE A 28 -24.19 -11.98 5.50
C PHE A 28 -23.84 -13.07 6.52
N GLY A 29 -23.64 -12.72 7.80
CA GLY A 29 -23.24 -13.65 8.85
C GLY A 29 -21.83 -14.22 8.71
N ILE A 30 -20.93 -13.50 8.01
CA ILE A 30 -19.56 -13.95 7.72
C ILE A 30 -18.53 -13.26 8.63
N TYR A 31 -18.82 -12.01 9.02
CA TYR A 31 -17.89 -11.15 9.75
C TYR A 31 -18.47 -10.79 11.11
N ASP A 32 -17.63 -10.65 12.11
CA ASP A 32 -17.99 -10.04 13.39
C ASP A 32 -17.66 -8.53 13.39
N PHE A 33 -17.92 -7.87 14.51
CA PHE A 33 -17.71 -6.42 14.63
C PHE A 33 -16.23 -6.04 14.62
N GLU A 34 -15.33 -6.90 15.12
CA GLU A 34 -13.89 -6.66 15.10
C GLU A 34 -13.36 -6.66 13.65
N ASP A 35 -13.83 -7.61 12.83
CA ASP A 35 -13.57 -7.62 11.39
C ASP A 35 -14.02 -6.30 10.74
N PHE A 36 -15.21 -5.79 11.09
CA PHE A 36 -15.70 -4.51 10.58
C PHE A 36 -14.79 -3.35 10.99
N GLU A 37 -14.34 -3.28 12.23
CA GLU A 37 -13.43 -2.23 12.70
C GLU A 37 -12.11 -2.26 11.94
N GLU A 38 -11.51 -3.44 11.73
CA GLU A 38 -10.28 -3.60 10.98
C GLU A 38 -10.46 -3.20 9.49
N MET A 39 -11.56 -3.65 8.86
CA MET A 39 -11.87 -3.30 7.48
C MET A 39 -12.14 -1.80 7.31
N VAL A 40 -12.84 -1.17 8.27
CA VAL A 40 -13.10 0.28 8.27
C VAL A 40 -11.79 1.04 8.38
N LEU A 41 -10.90 0.68 9.31
CA LEU A 41 -9.60 1.31 9.46
C LEU A 41 -8.77 1.16 8.18
N THR A 42 -8.67 -0.06 7.66
CA THR A 42 -7.92 -0.37 6.44
C THR A 42 -8.43 0.43 5.24
N SER A 43 -9.75 0.46 5.03
CA SER A 43 -10.38 1.19 3.92
C SER A 43 -10.21 2.71 4.07
N LEU A 44 -10.27 3.23 5.30
CA LEU A 44 -10.04 4.66 5.55
C LEU A 44 -8.60 5.08 5.19
N TYR A 45 -7.60 4.24 5.45
CA TYR A 45 -6.22 4.53 5.04
C TYR A 45 -6.00 4.33 3.53
N ARG A 46 -6.47 3.20 2.99
CA ARG A 46 -6.27 2.80 1.59
C ARG A 46 -7.06 3.67 0.62
N ASP A 47 -8.34 3.89 0.88
CA ASP A 47 -9.28 4.53 -0.03
C ASP A 47 -9.61 5.97 0.41
N GLY A 48 -9.47 6.28 1.70
CA GLY A 48 -9.70 7.62 2.25
C GLY A 48 -11.11 7.86 2.79
N GLU A 49 -12.00 6.91 2.58
CA GLU A 49 -13.39 6.91 3.05
C GLU A 49 -13.93 5.51 3.21
N VAL A 50 -15.05 5.40 3.92
CA VAL A 50 -15.78 4.16 4.15
C VAL A 50 -17.27 4.44 4.11
N PHE A 51 -18.04 3.51 3.55
CA PHE A 51 -19.50 3.54 3.56
C PHE A 51 -20.01 2.30 4.29
N LEU A 52 -20.66 2.51 5.43
CA LEU A 52 -21.31 1.46 6.18
C LEU A 52 -22.83 1.63 6.06
N HIS A 53 -23.51 0.63 5.51
CA HIS A 53 -24.95 0.61 5.37
C HIS A 53 -25.58 -0.06 6.59
N LEU A 54 -26.44 0.69 7.25
CA LEU A 54 -27.22 0.31 8.43
C LEU A 54 -28.54 -0.29 7.98
N ILE A 55 -28.65 -1.60 8.05
CA ILE A 55 -29.87 -2.32 7.71
C ILE A 55 -30.71 -2.44 8.97
N LYS A 56 -31.75 -1.61 9.06
CA LYS A 56 -32.68 -1.54 10.20
C LYS A 56 -33.77 -2.61 10.02
N GLY A 57 -33.76 -3.63 10.88
CA GLY A 57 -34.75 -4.71 10.89
C GLY A 57 -35.16 -5.09 12.32
N SER A 58 -35.45 -6.37 12.54
CA SER A 58 -35.66 -6.92 13.89
C SER A 58 -34.40 -6.78 14.77
N ALA A 59 -33.23 -6.88 14.16
CA ALA A 59 -31.95 -6.48 14.70
C ALA A 59 -31.26 -5.53 13.72
N LEU A 60 -30.39 -4.65 14.23
CA LEU A 60 -29.52 -3.84 13.38
C LEU A 60 -28.50 -4.74 12.70
N LYS A 61 -28.32 -4.62 11.38
CA LYS A 61 -27.26 -5.30 10.64
C LYS A 61 -26.42 -4.29 9.88
N LEU A 62 -25.17 -4.66 9.63
CA LEU A 62 -24.16 -3.87 8.95
C LEU A 62 -23.78 -4.51 7.62
N GLU A 63 -23.60 -3.66 6.63
CA GLU A 63 -23.02 -4.01 5.34
C GLU A 63 -21.93 -2.98 5.00
N LEU A 64 -20.71 -3.46 4.77
CA LEU A 64 -19.64 -2.61 4.28
C LEU A 64 -19.78 -2.48 2.77
N ILE A 65 -19.95 -1.26 2.28
CA ILE A 65 -20.03 -0.99 0.85
C ILE A 65 -18.63 -0.63 0.35
N ASP A 66 -18.17 -1.34 -0.69
CA ASP A 66 -16.93 -1.00 -1.38
C ASP A 66 -17.00 0.43 -1.92
N VAL A 67 -15.95 1.22 -1.68
CA VAL A 67 -15.82 2.60 -2.14
C VAL A 67 -15.93 2.70 -3.67
N ALA A 68 -15.46 1.68 -4.40
CA ALA A 68 -15.57 1.59 -5.85
C ALA A 68 -17.01 1.36 -6.34
N ALA A 69 -17.88 0.79 -5.50
CA ALA A 69 -19.29 0.63 -5.81
C ALA A 69 -20.05 1.97 -5.76
N ILE A 70 -19.55 2.96 -5.01
CA ILE A 70 -20.10 4.33 -5.09
C ILE A 70 -19.58 5.00 -6.36
N ASP A 71 -20.45 5.06 -7.36
CA ASP A 71 -20.08 5.46 -8.71
C ASP A 71 -19.60 6.92 -8.79
N ASN A 72 -18.29 7.10 -8.94
CA ASN A 72 -17.66 8.40 -9.16
C ASN A 72 -18.13 9.11 -10.43
N SER A 73 -18.52 8.36 -11.46
CA SER A 73 -18.96 8.92 -12.74
C SER A 73 -20.42 9.39 -12.72
N TYR A 74 -21.21 8.95 -11.75
CA TYR A 74 -22.62 9.32 -11.63
C TYR A 74 -22.78 10.71 -11.02
N SER A 75 -23.02 11.69 -11.88
CA SER A 75 -23.31 13.08 -11.50
C SER A 75 -24.47 13.63 -12.32
N ASP A 76 -25.39 14.35 -11.67
CA ASP A 76 -26.57 14.97 -12.27
C ASP A 76 -26.83 16.30 -11.54
N GLU A 77 -26.59 17.42 -12.22
CA GLU A 77 -26.74 18.75 -11.63
C GLU A 77 -28.19 19.07 -11.25
N ARG A 78 -29.17 18.60 -12.04
CA ARG A 78 -30.60 18.87 -11.78
C ARG A 78 -31.08 18.20 -10.51
N LYS A 79 -30.50 17.05 -10.19
CA LYS A 79 -30.78 16.29 -8.97
C LYS A 79 -29.79 16.58 -7.84
N ASN A 80 -28.86 17.51 -8.05
CA ASN A 80 -27.77 17.84 -7.13
C ASN A 80 -26.95 16.60 -6.70
N ILE A 81 -26.63 15.75 -7.67
CA ILE A 81 -25.84 14.52 -7.48
C ILE A 81 -24.44 14.79 -8.02
N LYS A 82 -23.42 14.53 -7.21
CA LYS A 82 -22.01 14.60 -7.61
C LYS A 82 -21.24 13.41 -7.03
N PHE A 83 -20.52 12.71 -7.88
CA PHE A 83 -19.67 11.55 -7.51
C PHE A 83 -20.42 10.44 -6.76
N GLY A 84 -21.64 10.14 -7.20
CA GLY A 84 -22.48 9.10 -6.59
C GLY A 84 -23.17 9.53 -5.28
N ILE A 85 -23.06 10.81 -4.88
CA ILE A 85 -23.69 11.36 -3.67
C ILE A 85 -24.69 12.43 -4.08
N GLY A 86 -25.97 12.23 -3.74
CA GLY A 86 -27.01 13.24 -3.85
C GLY A 86 -27.05 14.10 -2.59
N ASN A 87 -26.96 15.42 -2.73
CA ASN A 87 -26.95 16.36 -1.61
C ASN A 87 -28.25 17.16 -1.50
N GLU A 88 -28.57 17.66 -0.31
CA GLU A 88 -29.61 18.67 -0.15
C GLU A 88 -29.28 19.96 -0.95
N PRO A 89 -30.28 20.67 -1.50
CA PRO A 89 -30.04 21.90 -2.26
C PRO A 89 -29.22 22.91 -1.45
N ASN A 90 -28.21 23.52 -2.08
CA ASN A 90 -27.31 24.49 -1.45
C ASN A 90 -26.59 23.99 -0.19
N SER A 91 -26.46 22.66 -0.02
CA SER A 91 -25.83 22.05 1.14
C SER A 91 -24.88 20.93 0.72
N LEU A 92 -23.92 20.61 1.58
CA LEU A 92 -23.07 19.42 1.47
C LEU A 92 -23.64 18.23 2.26
N LYS A 93 -24.78 18.42 2.95
CA LYS A 93 -25.45 17.34 3.66
C LYS A 93 -25.91 16.27 2.66
N PRO A 94 -25.43 15.02 2.78
CA PRO A 94 -25.87 13.92 1.93
C PRO A 94 -27.35 13.63 2.17
N LYS A 95 -28.09 13.40 1.08
CA LYS A 95 -29.50 12.99 1.07
C LYS A 95 -29.64 11.52 0.67
N ALA A 96 -28.84 11.07 -0.28
CA ALA A 96 -28.80 9.68 -0.72
C ALA A 96 -27.45 9.35 -1.34
N TYR A 97 -27.09 8.08 -1.29
CA TYR A 97 -25.93 7.51 -1.98
C TYR A 97 -26.40 6.58 -3.08
N TYR A 98 -25.63 6.54 -4.15
CA TYR A 98 -25.92 5.74 -5.34
C TYR A 98 -24.86 4.66 -5.49
N VAL A 99 -25.25 3.44 -5.16
CA VAL A 99 -24.39 2.26 -5.15
C VAL A 99 -24.63 1.46 -6.43
N ARG A 100 -23.56 1.17 -7.16
CA ARG A 100 -23.59 0.35 -8.36
C ARG A 100 -23.57 -1.13 -7.96
N LYS A 101 -24.66 -1.84 -8.23
CA LYS A 101 -24.76 -3.29 -7.96
C LYS A 101 -24.24 -4.11 -9.14
N ASN A 102 -24.53 -3.64 -10.35
CA ASN A 102 -24.13 -4.24 -11.63
C ASN A 102 -23.80 -3.13 -12.64
N GLU A 103 -23.31 -3.45 -13.83
CA GLU A 103 -22.99 -2.45 -14.87
C GLU A 103 -24.16 -1.52 -15.23
N LYS A 104 -25.40 -2.01 -15.10
CA LYS A 104 -26.63 -1.30 -15.49
C LYS A 104 -27.52 -0.87 -14.33
N GLU A 105 -27.25 -1.35 -13.11
CA GLU A 105 -28.14 -1.18 -11.97
C GLU A 105 -27.50 -0.31 -10.90
N LEU A 106 -28.20 0.78 -10.57
CA LEU A 106 -27.80 1.74 -9.55
C LEU A 106 -28.85 1.76 -8.45
N LEU A 107 -28.47 1.27 -7.28
CA LEU A 107 -29.29 1.28 -6.08
C LEU A 107 -29.15 2.63 -5.39
N LYS A 108 -30.29 3.24 -5.06
CA LYS A 108 -30.33 4.47 -4.27
C LYS A 108 -30.61 4.12 -2.81
N ILE A 109 -29.69 4.47 -1.93
CA ILE A 109 -29.80 4.27 -0.47
C ILE A 109 -29.95 5.63 0.23
N PRO A 110 -30.93 5.82 1.13
CA PRO A 110 -31.06 7.04 1.92
C PRO A 110 -29.81 7.34 2.75
N ALA A 111 -29.48 8.62 2.94
CA ALA A 111 -28.33 8.99 3.76
C ALA A 111 -28.50 8.63 5.24
N ASP A 112 -29.73 8.53 5.75
CA ASP A 112 -30.03 8.14 7.14
C ASP A 112 -29.70 6.67 7.46
N ASP A 113 -29.45 5.88 6.41
CA ASP A 113 -29.06 4.47 6.50
C ASP A 113 -27.58 4.27 6.18
N ILE A 114 -26.81 5.32 5.89
CA ILE A 114 -25.38 5.22 5.58
C ILE A 114 -24.54 6.05 6.53
N ILE A 115 -23.58 5.39 7.17
CA ILE A 115 -22.47 6.07 7.84
C ILE A 115 -21.35 6.25 6.81
N HIS A 116 -21.14 7.49 6.37
CA HIS A 116 -20.01 7.88 5.53
C HIS A 116 -18.86 8.40 6.39
N ILE A 117 -17.86 7.55 6.61
CA ILE A 117 -16.67 7.88 7.39
C ILE A 117 -15.62 8.44 6.44
N LYS A 118 -15.18 9.67 6.66
CA LYS A 118 -14.07 10.28 5.91
C LYS A 118 -13.44 11.43 6.68
N LYS A 119 -12.20 11.78 6.33
CA LYS A 119 -11.56 13.01 6.78
C LYS A 119 -11.56 14.04 5.65
N SER A 120 -12.38 15.08 5.81
CA SER A 120 -12.40 16.19 4.85
C SER A 120 -11.22 17.13 5.09
N LEU A 121 -10.43 17.41 4.05
CA LEU A 121 -9.32 18.37 4.06
C LEU A 121 -9.75 19.74 3.52
N ILE A 122 -10.77 19.77 2.68
CA ILE A 122 -11.32 20.97 2.04
C ILE A 122 -12.81 21.07 2.38
N PRO A 123 -13.37 22.26 2.65
CA PRO A 123 -14.78 22.41 3.03
C PRO A 123 -15.77 21.82 2.01
N THR A 124 -15.47 21.85 0.71
CA THR A 124 -16.34 21.40 -0.38
C THR A 124 -16.13 19.93 -0.78
N GLN A 125 -15.27 19.22 -0.07
CA GLN A 125 -14.89 17.84 -0.39
C GLN A 125 -16.07 16.89 -0.15
N ARG A 126 -16.46 16.14 -1.19
CA ARG A 126 -17.54 15.13 -1.11
C ARG A 126 -17.01 13.74 -0.79
N ARG A 127 -15.98 13.31 -1.51
CA ARG A 127 -15.34 11.99 -1.37
C ARG A 127 -14.11 12.05 -0.47
N GLY A 128 -13.74 10.92 0.13
CA GLY A 128 -12.48 10.75 0.85
C GLY A 128 -11.26 10.94 -0.06
N ILE A 129 -10.12 11.23 0.56
CA ILE A 129 -8.82 11.22 -0.11
C ILE A 129 -7.96 10.22 0.65
N SER A 130 -7.47 9.21 -0.06
CA SER A 130 -6.58 8.19 0.47
C SER A 130 -5.37 8.82 1.14
N ARG A 131 -5.02 8.31 2.33
CA ARG A 131 -3.78 8.71 3.02
C ARG A 131 -2.55 8.20 2.31
N LEU A 132 -2.67 7.08 1.59
CA LEU A 132 -1.59 6.52 0.79
C LEU A 132 -1.36 7.31 -0.50
N GLY A 133 -2.32 8.13 -0.95
CA GLY A 133 -2.28 8.86 -2.21
C GLY A 133 -0.99 9.66 -2.44
N ALA A 134 -0.47 10.31 -1.39
CA ALA A 134 0.77 11.08 -1.47
C ALA A 134 2.03 10.23 -1.67
N SER A 135 2.01 8.94 -1.28
CA SER A 135 3.16 8.04 -1.33
C SER A 135 3.16 7.07 -2.51
N ILE A 136 2.13 7.10 -3.36
CA ILE A 136 1.97 6.12 -4.45
C ILE A 136 3.15 6.15 -5.42
N PHE A 137 3.58 7.35 -5.82
CA PHE A 137 4.69 7.50 -6.76
C PHE A 137 6.02 7.04 -6.16
N ASP A 138 6.25 7.36 -4.88
CA ASP A 138 7.47 6.96 -4.16
C ASP A 138 7.52 5.43 -4.00
N ALA A 139 6.41 4.81 -3.61
CA ALA A 139 6.28 3.37 -3.50
C ALA A 139 6.48 2.67 -4.86
N HIS A 140 5.92 3.23 -5.94
CA HIS A 140 6.13 2.72 -7.30
C HIS A 140 7.60 2.78 -7.72
N GLN A 141 8.26 3.92 -7.52
CA GLN A 141 9.68 4.10 -7.83
C GLN A 141 10.57 3.14 -7.02
N LYS A 142 10.28 2.97 -5.72
CA LYS A 142 10.97 1.99 -4.88
C LYS A 142 10.85 0.57 -5.44
N GLY A 143 9.64 0.16 -5.83
CA GLY A 143 9.39 -1.14 -6.44
C GLY A 143 10.13 -1.34 -7.75
N ALA A 144 10.10 -0.32 -8.62
CA ALA A 144 10.80 -0.34 -9.91
C ALA A 144 12.31 -0.47 -9.75
N LEU A 145 12.92 0.30 -8.84
CA LEU A 145 14.35 0.19 -8.56
C LEU A 145 14.71 -1.18 -7.99
N LYS A 146 13.92 -1.68 -7.02
CA LYS A 146 14.18 -3.00 -6.40
C LYS A 146 14.18 -4.11 -7.44
N LYS A 147 13.27 -4.03 -8.40
CA LYS A 147 13.21 -4.97 -9.52
C LYS A 147 14.42 -4.85 -10.43
N ALA A 148 14.77 -3.64 -10.86
CA ALA A 148 15.92 -3.40 -11.74
C ALA A 148 17.23 -3.90 -11.12
N GLU A 149 17.41 -3.68 -9.82
CA GLU A 149 18.56 -4.13 -9.05
C GLU A 149 18.64 -5.66 -8.94
N LEU A 150 17.50 -6.31 -8.70
CA LEU A 150 17.41 -7.77 -8.68
C LEU A 150 17.74 -8.38 -10.06
N ASP A 151 17.22 -7.79 -11.13
CA ASP A 151 17.47 -8.26 -12.50
C ASP A 151 18.95 -8.06 -12.89
N ARG A 152 19.55 -6.94 -12.50
CA ARG A 152 20.98 -6.69 -12.67
C ARG A 152 21.84 -7.71 -11.90
N ALA A 153 21.49 -7.98 -10.64
CA ALA A 153 22.19 -8.97 -9.83
C ALA A 153 22.08 -10.39 -10.43
N ARG A 154 20.92 -10.74 -11.00
CA ARG A 154 20.72 -12.01 -11.72
C ARG A 154 21.60 -12.09 -12.95
N VAL A 155 21.56 -11.09 -13.83
CA VAL A 155 22.39 -11.06 -15.05
C VAL A 155 23.88 -11.14 -14.70
N SER A 156 24.32 -10.38 -13.70
CA SER A 156 25.72 -10.41 -13.24
C SER A 156 26.12 -11.76 -12.63
N SER A 157 25.20 -12.46 -11.97
CA SER A 157 25.47 -13.80 -11.42
C SER A 157 25.44 -14.89 -12.49
N SER A 158 24.66 -14.70 -13.55
CA SER A 158 24.52 -15.69 -14.63
C SER A 158 25.64 -15.62 -15.67
N ILE A 159 26.28 -14.46 -15.84
CA ILE A 159 27.32 -14.28 -16.85
C ILE A 159 28.69 -14.07 -16.19
N THR A 160 29.54 -15.08 -16.28
CA THR A 160 30.90 -15.05 -15.72
C THR A 160 31.88 -14.24 -16.60
N GLY A 161 31.69 -14.26 -17.91
CA GLY A 161 32.57 -13.58 -18.86
C GLY A 161 32.29 -14.01 -20.30
N PHE A 162 32.92 -13.32 -21.25
CA PHE A 162 32.85 -13.61 -22.68
C PHE A 162 34.24 -13.80 -23.24
N PHE A 163 34.36 -14.62 -24.27
CA PHE A 163 35.58 -14.70 -25.08
C PHE A 163 35.42 -13.75 -26.27
N VAL A 164 36.36 -12.83 -26.45
CA VAL A 164 36.37 -11.87 -27.56
C VAL A 164 37.54 -12.18 -28.49
N ARG A 165 37.27 -12.40 -29.78
CA ARG A 165 38.30 -12.57 -30.81
C ARG A 165 38.83 -11.22 -31.27
N LYS A 166 40.12 -11.14 -31.58
CA LYS A 166 40.81 -9.88 -31.96
C LYS A 166 40.76 -9.52 -33.45
N ASN A 167 40.51 -10.48 -34.35
CA ASN A 167 40.46 -10.24 -35.79
C ASN A 167 39.01 -10.20 -36.31
N GLU A 168 38.70 -9.18 -37.12
CA GLU A 168 37.39 -8.94 -37.76
C GLU A 168 37.25 -9.60 -39.14
N GLU A 169 38.28 -10.29 -39.64
CA GLU A 169 38.30 -10.82 -40.99
C GLU A 169 37.83 -12.28 -41.00
N TYR A 170 36.61 -12.50 -41.52
CA TYR A 170 36.15 -13.83 -41.91
C TYR A 170 36.76 -14.14 -43.28
N ASP A 171 37.68 -15.11 -43.34
CA ASP A 171 37.75 -15.97 -44.52
C ASP A 171 36.91 -17.20 -44.19
N TYR A 172 35.75 -17.31 -44.83
CA TYR A 172 35.05 -18.58 -44.90
C TYR A 172 35.75 -19.41 -45.97
N ASP A 173 36.93 -19.93 -45.66
CA ASP A 173 37.50 -21.00 -46.48
C ASP A 173 36.62 -22.24 -46.28
N GLU A 174 35.87 -22.60 -47.32
CA GLU A 174 34.94 -23.74 -47.37
C GLU A 174 35.63 -25.12 -47.26
N ASP A 175 36.92 -25.20 -46.90
CA ASP A 175 37.75 -26.39 -47.17
C ASP A 175 38.64 -26.87 -46.00
N ASP A 176 38.26 -26.61 -44.74
CA ASP A 176 38.94 -27.26 -43.60
C ASP A 176 37.92 -27.96 -42.67
N ASP A 177 37.82 -29.28 -42.82
CA ASP A 177 37.02 -30.25 -42.05
C ASP A 177 37.45 -30.38 -40.57
N LYS A 178 38.03 -29.33 -39.98
CA LYS A 178 38.38 -29.29 -38.56
C LYS A 178 37.27 -28.59 -37.79
N PRO A 179 36.59 -29.27 -36.85
CA PRO A 179 35.59 -28.62 -36.03
C PRO A 179 36.28 -27.50 -35.23
N ILE A 180 35.88 -26.26 -35.48
CA ILE A 180 36.29 -25.11 -34.70
C ILE A 180 35.79 -25.38 -33.27
N VAL A 181 36.69 -25.84 -32.39
CA VAL A 181 36.38 -26.03 -30.98
C VAL A 181 36.32 -24.66 -30.33
N LEU A 182 35.16 -24.04 -30.40
CA LEU A 182 34.86 -22.88 -29.58
C LEU A 182 34.84 -23.35 -28.12
N PRO A 183 35.59 -22.72 -27.21
CA PRO A 183 35.52 -23.08 -25.79
C PRO A 183 34.08 -22.83 -25.29
N GLN A 184 33.33 -23.92 -25.08
CA GLN A 184 31.91 -23.89 -24.74
C GLN A 184 31.63 -23.72 -23.24
N GLY A 185 32.66 -23.60 -22.40
CA GLY A 185 32.46 -23.41 -20.97
C GLY A 185 33.72 -22.99 -20.24
N ALA A 186 33.56 -22.12 -19.24
CA ALA A 186 34.58 -21.82 -18.25
C ALA A 186 34.21 -22.55 -16.95
N GLN A 187 35.09 -23.44 -16.47
CA GLN A 187 34.95 -24.05 -15.15
C GLN A 187 35.76 -23.26 -14.12
N VAL A 188 35.16 -23.03 -12.95
CA VAL A 188 35.81 -22.32 -11.84
C VAL A 188 37.08 -23.08 -11.42
N GLY A 189 38.25 -22.40 -11.50
CA GLY A 189 39.53 -22.95 -11.06
C GLY A 189 40.38 -23.68 -12.12
N LYS A 190 39.89 -23.84 -13.36
CA LYS A 190 40.69 -24.32 -14.51
C LYS A 190 40.39 -23.47 -15.74
N MET A 191 41.35 -22.66 -16.16
CA MET A 191 41.33 -21.97 -17.45
C MET A 191 42.14 -22.80 -18.44
N GLU A 192 41.49 -23.33 -19.47
CA GLU A 192 42.19 -23.98 -20.57
C GLU A 192 42.91 -22.93 -21.44
N LEU A 193 43.97 -23.37 -22.12
CA LEU A 193 44.78 -22.50 -22.96
C LEU A 193 43.95 -22.10 -24.19
N ILE A 194 43.60 -20.82 -24.26
CA ILE A 194 42.81 -20.28 -25.36
C ILE A 194 43.78 -19.96 -26.51
N GLY A 195 43.41 -20.28 -27.76
CA GLY A 195 44.22 -19.97 -28.94
C GLY A 195 44.59 -18.48 -29.02
N GLY A 196 45.71 -18.16 -29.68
CA GLY A 196 46.36 -16.84 -29.63
C GLY A 196 45.51 -15.62 -30.02
N ASP A 197 44.36 -15.85 -30.67
CA ASP A 197 43.48 -14.80 -31.20
C ASP A 197 42.25 -14.50 -30.35
N VAL A 198 42.11 -15.11 -29.17
CA VAL A 198 40.94 -14.96 -28.29
C VAL A 198 41.35 -14.46 -26.90
N GLU A 199 40.72 -13.37 -26.44
CA GLU A 199 40.94 -12.78 -25.11
C GLU A 199 39.71 -13.01 -24.20
N PRO A 200 39.87 -13.57 -23.00
CA PRO A 200 38.78 -13.68 -22.03
C PRO A 200 38.50 -12.31 -21.38
N LYS A 201 37.27 -11.81 -21.51
CA LYS A 201 36.78 -10.64 -20.77
C LYS A 201 35.81 -11.08 -19.69
N PHE A 202 36.18 -10.86 -18.43
CA PHE A 202 35.31 -11.10 -17.29
C PHE A 202 34.44 -9.87 -17.03
N ILE A 203 33.18 -10.10 -16.65
CA ILE A 203 32.31 -9.02 -16.20
C ILE A 203 32.71 -8.70 -14.76
N PRO A 204 32.95 -7.43 -14.39
CA PRO A 204 33.23 -7.08 -13.00
C PRO A 204 32.05 -7.48 -12.12
N ALA A 205 32.35 -8.01 -10.93
CA ALA A 205 31.32 -8.39 -9.98
C ALA A 205 30.42 -7.19 -9.63
N TYR A 206 29.11 -7.40 -9.66
CA TYR A 206 28.16 -6.35 -9.32
C TYR A 206 28.23 -6.00 -7.82
N ASN A 207 28.52 -4.73 -7.50
CA ASN A 207 28.43 -4.19 -6.15
C ASN A 207 27.46 -3.00 -6.11
N PRO A 208 26.29 -3.13 -5.46
CA PRO A 208 25.31 -2.05 -5.34
C PRO A 208 25.74 -1.05 -4.26
N THR A 209 26.70 -0.18 -4.55
CA THR A 209 27.28 0.72 -3.54
C THR A 209 26.31 1.84 -3.07
N ASN A 210 25.27 2.17 -3.85
CA ASN A 210 24.37 3.30 -3.55
C ASN A 210 22.88 2.93 -3.44
N THR A 211 22.50 1.67 -3.69
CA THR A 211 21.10 1.25 -3.72
C THR A 211 20.45 1.39 -2.34
N GLU A 212 21.17 1.03 -1.27
CA GLU A 212 20.67 1.14 0.10
C GLU A 212 20.34 2.57 0.50
N TYR A 213 21.25 3.52 0.20
CA TYR A 213 21.02 4.94 0.50
C TYR A 213 19.77 5.49 -0.20
N PHE A 214 19.59 5.14 -1.47
CA PHE A 214 18.44 5.59 -2.24
C PHE A 214 17.12 4.96 -1.74
N MET A 215 17.12 3.66 -1.41
CA MET A 215 15.97 3.00 -0.79
C MET A 215 15.60 3.66 0.54
N LYS A 216 16.59 3.97 1.36
CA LYS A 216 16.39 4.68 2.64
C LYS A 216 15.84 6.09 2.44
N SER A 217 16.29 6.81 1.41
CA SER A 217 15.74 8.13 1.05
C SER A 217 14.26 8.04 0.71
N ILE A 218 13.87 7.08 -0.14
CA ILE A 218 12.46 6.88 -0.50
C ILE A 218 11.63 6.49 0.72
N ASP A 219 12.14 5.61 1.60
CA ASP A 219 11.41 5.21 2.81
C ASP A 219 11.18 6.38 3.77
N ARG A 220 12.11 7.33 3.83
CA ARG A 220 11.93 8.57 4.59
C ARG A 220 10.88 9.49 3.96
N GLU A 221 10.82 9.56 2.63
CA GLU A 221 9.80 10.32 1.90
C GLU A 221 8.40 9.73 2.11
N ILE A 222 8.26 8.41 1.98
CA ILE A 222 7.01 7.69 2.27
C ILE A 222 6.58 7.92 3.73
N ALA A 223 7.49 7.73 4.69
CA ALA A 223 7.18 7.96 6.11
C ALA A 223 6.72 9.41 6.37
N ARG A 224 7.38 10.40 5.75
CA ARG A 224 6.99 11.82 5.83
C ARG A 224 5.59 12.06 5.24
N ASN A 225 5.27 11.44 4.11
CA ASN A 225 3.98 11.56 3.45
C ASN A 225 2.84 10.94 4.27
N LEU A 226 3.12 9.83 4.95
CA LEU A 226 2.18 9.17 5.87
C LEU A 226 2.08 9.85 7.23
N GLY A 227 3.01 10.76 7.56
CA GLY A 227 3.06 11.45 8.84
C GLY A 227 3.51 10.56 10.00
N ILE A 228 4.26 9.49 9.71
CA ILE A 228 4.82 8.55 10.68
C ILE A 228 6.34 8.63 10.69
N SER A 229 6.97 8.17 11.77
CA SER A 229 8.43 8.14 11.83
C SER A 229 8.98 7.06 10.90
N TYR A 230 10.17 7.29 10.32
CA TYR A 230 10.88 6.29 9.49
C TYR A 230 11.03 4.95 10.22
N SER A 231 11.35 4.97 11.51
CA SER A 231 11.54 3.77 12.31
C SER A 231 10.24 3.01 12.56
N THR A 232 9.11 3.71 12.75
CA THR A 232 7.79 3.06 12.83
C THR A 232 7.39 2.44 11.49
N TYR A 233 7.72 3.09 10.38
CA TYR A 233 7.40 2.61 9.04
C TYR A 233 8.23 1.39 8.64
N THR A 234 9.54 1.43 8.84
CA THR A 234 10.48 0.41 8.38
C THR A 234 10.79 -0.68 9.41
N GLY A 235 10.49 -0.44 10.69
CA GLY A 235 10.97 -1.27 11.80
C GLY A 235 12.47 -1.09 12.11
N ASP A 236 13.16 -0.18 11.42
CA ASP A 236 14.58 0.10 11.62
C ASP A 236 14.78 1.01 12.83
N LEU A 237 15.22 0.40 13.93
CA LEU A 237 15.51 1.08 15.20
C LEU A 237 16.99 1.51 15.32
N SER A 238 17.84 1.27 14.31
CA SER A 238 19.28 1.53 14.38
C SER A 238 19.63 3.00 14.63
N GLU A 239 18.80 3.92 14.15
CA GLU A 239 18.99 5.38 14.30
C GLU A 239 18.24 5.97 15.50
N ILE A 240 17.46 5.18 16.26
CA ILE A 240 16.75 5.69 17.44
C ILE A 240 17.71 5.77 18.62
N LYS A 241 18.09 7.00 18.99
CA LYS A 241 18.66 7.26 20.30
C LYS A 241 17.54 7.28 21.33
N GLN A 242 17.53 6.31 22.25
CA GLN A 242 16.73 6.39 23.47
C GLN A 242 17.16 7.64 24.24
N LEU A 243 16.38 8.72 24.15
CA LEU A 243 16.54 9.88 25.00
C LEU A 243 16.07 9.47 26.40
N TYR A 244 17.00 8.98 27.22
CA TYR A 244 16.78 9.02 28.67
C TYR A 244 16.57 10.47 29.06
N PRO A 245 15.45 10.84 29.70
CA PRO A 245 15.29 12.19 30.22
C PRO A 245 16.40 12.40 31.25
N SER A 246 17.40 13.21 30.89
CA SER A 246 18.40 13.67 31.82
C SER A 246 17.64 14.49 32.87
N ARG A 247 17.50 13.95 34.09
CA ARG A 247 16.99 14.70 35.24
C ARG A 247 17.94 15.88 35.50
N HIS A 248 17.73 16.99 34.82
CA HIS A 248 18.28 18.27 35.22
C HIS A 248 17.53 18.71 36.47
N TYR A 249 18.09 18.37 37.64
CA TYR A 249 17.73 18.99 38.90
C TYR A 249 18.07 20.48 38.81
N PHE A 250 17.08 21.31 38.48
CA PHE A 250 17.13 22.74 38.75
C PHE A 250 17.12 22.91 40.27
N ARG A 251 18.32 23.03 40.86
CA ARG A 251 18.48 23.50 42.23
C ARG A 251 18.28 25.01 42.21
N ALA A 252 17.08 25.47 42.55
CA ALA A 252 16.85 26.88 42.80
C ALA A 252 17.76 27.33 43.95
N LYS A 253 18.62 28.31 43.67
CA LYS A 253 19.45 29.00 44.67
C LYS A 253 18.53 29.86 45.54
N ASN A 254 18.65 29.71 46.86
CA ASN A 254 18.22 30.74 47.80
C ASN A 254 19.12 31.96 47.62
N ILE A 255 18.54 33.10 47.24
CA ILE A 255 18.97 34.46 47.59
C ILE A 255 17.70 35.21 47.94
#